data_AF-A0A418YP08-F1
#
_entry.id   AF-A0A418YP08-F1
#
_cell.length_a   1.000
_cell.length_b   1.000
_cell.length_c   1.000
_cell.angle_alpha   90.00
_cell.angle_beta   90.00
_cell.angle_gamma   90.00
#
_symmetry.space_group_name_H-M   'P 1'
#
loop_
_entity.id
_entity.type
_entity.pdbx_description
1 polymer ?
#
loop_
_entity_poly.entity_id
_entity_poly.type
_entity_poly.pdbx_seq_one_letter_code
_entity_poly.pdbx_strand_id
1 'polypeptide(L)'
;MRPKPAAFDPADRECWIGHGRCPDHAEALASVWKDYPDLPFDAPLDQRMTRSRARVAALRPFNDAIRKEAECERQRANFACIERRVASGLIEPFDRAILHARAQHGYDWDAAVLYAQGRYAAEEGWEARDFSAPPGETSPAYAQGFRDGGGCFDDLFDVARRSFAAAARNTDRLPVPRMPQVARPPPSSWPLPTDAPRPARWSKRVVIIGAATLSDAEAGLMTMLEAHPGHEMARVIVADPGRGFQGWRSADPVHPRDPADQLRAVLAGIETDDLLVVADGADLAWIDQYASVLPLCRTMERTRNSAIQQRAQMRVWLDRGLCDGDVLASGHIRWTKLAQGLSGRLGEFVVRYAGKAQPRGHRIFMEMRDSELAAGFMTPQGELLSPEVIITNKAHMRRHMAAMLRRFAAAIPHHRNTAA
;
A
#
# COMPACT_ATOMS: atom_id res chain seq x y z
N MET A 1 14.08 -25.82 -45.49
CA MET A 1 13.82 -24.39 -45.75
C MET A 1 12.46 -24.05 -45.19
N ARG A 2 12.37 -23.24 -44.13
CA ARG A 2 11.07 -22.65 -43.75
C ARG A 2 10.73 -21.59 -44.81
N PRO A 3 9.51 -21.55 -45.35
CA PRO A 3 9.12 -20.48 -46.28
C PRO A 3 9.30 -19.13 -45.56
N LYS A 4 9.97 -18.20 -46.24
CA LYS A 4 10.07 -16.81 -45.81
C LYS A 4 8.61 -16.31 -45.65
N PRO A 5 8.19 -15.75 -44.50
CA PRO A 5 6.86 -15.18 -44.41
C PRO A 5 6.70 -14.15 -45.54
N ALA A 6 5.58 -14.21 -46.25
CA ALA A 6 5.25 -13.24 -47.28
C ALA A 6 5.41 -11.83 -46.69
N ALA A 7 6.07 -10.95 -47.44
CA ALA A 7 6.28 -9.57 -46.98
C ALA A 7 4.91 -8.92 -46.78
N PHE A 8 4.69 -8.31 -45.62
CA PHE A 8 3.46 -7.61 -45.32
C PHE A 8 3.30 -6.42 -46.28
N ASP A 9 2.23 -6.44 -47.09
CA ASP A 9 1.88 -5.33 -47.96
C ASP A 9 0.83 -4.44 -47.26
N PRO A 10 1.19 -3.23 -46.80
CA PRO A 10 0.25 -2.35 -46.12
C PRO A 10 -0.81 -1.75 -47.05
N ALA A 11 -0.64 -1.83 -48.37
CA ALA A 11 -1.64 -1.42 -49.35
C ALA A 11 -2.64 -2.55 -49.68
N ASP A 12 -2.43 -3.76 -49.16
CA ASP A 12 -3.37 -4.87 -49.27
C ASP A 12 -4.23 -5.00 -48.01
N ARG A 13 -5.55 -4.99 -48.18
CA ARG A 13 -6.49 -5.13 -47.05
C ARG A 13 -6.44 -6.52 -46.44
N GLU A 14 -6.17 -7.57 -47.22
CA GLU A 14 -6.16 -8.94 -46.71
C GLU A 14 -4.97 -9.15 -45.77
N CYS A 15 -3.86 -8.45 -46.01
CA CYS A 15 -2.74 -8.39 -45.07
C CYS A 15 -3.18 -7.83 -43.70
N TRP A 16 -3.96 -6.74 -43.66
CA TRP A 16 -4.45 -6.17 -42.40
C TRP A 16 -5.47 -7.06 -41.69
N ILE A 17 -6.37 -7.73 -42.43
CA ILE A 17 -7.32 -8.70 -41.88
C ILE A 17 -6.56 -9.89 -41.26
N GLY A 18 -5.56 -10.42 -41.97
CA GLY A 18 -4.69 -11.48 -41.46
C GLY A 18 -3.93 -11.11 -40.18
N HIS A 19 -3.79 -9.81 -39.90
CA HIS A 19 -3.19 -9.27 -38.67
C HIS A 19 -4.23 -8.81 -37.63
N GLY A 20 -5.49 -9.24 -37.77
CA GLY A 20 -6.54 -9.06 -36.77
C GLY A 20 -7.30 -7.74 -36.85
N ARG A 21 -7.21 -6.99 -37.96
CA ARG A 21 -8.10 -5.84 -38.20
C ARG A 21 -9.45 -6.31 -38.75
N CYS A 22 -10.52 -5.65 -38.35
CA CYS A 22 -11.83 -5.88 -38.98
C CYS A 22 -11.81 -5.37 -40.44
N PRO A 23 -12.70 -5.89 -41.30
CA PRO A 23 -12.72 -5.56 -42.74
C PRO A 23 -12.74 -4.06 -43.03
N ASP A 24 -13.61 -3.31 -42.34
CA ASP A 24 -13.76 -1.86 -42.56
C ASP A 24 -12.48 -1.08 -42.21
N HIS A 25 -11.81 -1.46 -41.11
CA HIS A 25 -10.52 -0.88 -40.72
C HIS A 25 -9.40 -1.23 -41.70
N ALA A 26 -9.38 -2.47 -42.18
CA ALA A 26 -8.42 -2.94 -43.14
C ALA A 26 -8.55 -2.22 -44.49
N GLU A 27 -9.78 -1.96 -44.94
CA GLU A 27 -10.06 -1.21 -46.16
C GLU A 27 -9.59 0.25 -46.06
N ALA A 28 -9.93 0.94 -44.96
CA ALA A 28 -9.50 2.31 -44.72
C ALA A 28 -7.96 2.44 -44.67
N LEU A 29 -7.29 1.53 -43.96
CA LEU A 29 -5.82 1.50 -43.88
C LEU A 29 -5.20 1.25 -45.26
N ALA A 30 -5.65 0.22 -45.98
CA ALA A 30 -5.14 -0.13 -47.29
C ALA A 30 -5.31 1.01 -48.29
N SER A 31 -6.47 1.70 -48.31
CA SER A 31 -6.70 2.85 -49.19
C SER A 31 -5.69 3.97 -48.94
N VAL A 32 -5.46 4.35 -47.68
CA VAL A 32 -4.50 5.42 -47.36
C VAL A 32 -3.06 5.03 -47.72
N TRP A 33 -2.71 3.75 -47.59
CA TRP A 33 -1.40 3.26 -48.02
C TRP A 33 -1.24 3.21 -49.55
N LYS A 34 -2.32 2.99 -50.30
CA LYS A 34 -2.34 3.12 -51.78
C LYS A 34 -2.16 4.57 -52.22
N ASP A 35 -2.81 5.52 -51.56
CA ASP A 35 -2.76 6.94 -51.91
C ASP A 35 -1.44 7.61 -51.45
N TYR A 36 -0.85 7.11 -50.37
CA TYR A 36 0.39 7.62 -49.77
C TYR A 36 1.42 6.49 -49.52
N PRO A 37 1.94 5.85 -50.60
CA PRO A 37 2.90 4.77 -50.47
C PRO A 37 4.27 5.29 -49.99
N ASP A 38 5.09 4.40 -49.46
CA ASP A 38 6.49 4.72 -49.18
C ASP A 38 7.23 5.00 -50.50
N LEU A 39 8.06 6.03 -50.49
CA LEU A 39 8.94 6.31 -51.62
C LEU A 39 10.21 5.44 -51.53
N PRO A 40 10.84 5.11 -52.68
CA PRO A 40 12.12 4.43 -52.74
C PRO A 40 13.20 5.06 -51.85
N PHE A 41 14.15 4.26 -51.37
CA PHE A 41 15.19 4.73 -50.43
C PHE A 41 16.09 5.82 -51.02
N ASP A 42 16.29 5.81 -52.33
CA ASP A 42 17.06 6.79 -53.11
C ASP A 42 16.32 8.10 -53.35
N ALA A 43 15.02 8.18 -53.01
CA ALA A 43 14.28 9.43 -53.06
C ALA A 43 14.80 10.44 -52.01
N PRO A 44 14.81 11.75 -52.33
CA PRO A 44 15.23 12.81 -51.41
C PRO A 44 14.54 12.71 -50.03
N LEU A 45 15.32 12.91 -48.96
CA LEU A 45 14.85 12.71 -47.59
C LEU A 45 13.65 13.61 -47.24
N ASP A 46 13.66 14.85 -47.70
CA ASP A 46 12.59 15.83 -47.52
C ASP A 46 11.27 15.36 -48.15
N GLN A 47 11.32 14.75 -49.34
CA GLN A 47 10.16 14.18 -50.02
C GLN A 47 9.63 12.95 -49.27
N ARG A 48 10.50 12.08 -48.78
CA ARG A 48 10.12 10.92 -47.95
C ARG A 48 9.44 11.36 -46.64
N MET A 49 10.01 12.36 -45.96
CA MET A 49 9.43 12.92 -44.74
C MET A 49 8.07 13.60 -45.00
N THR A 50 7.94 14.33 -46.11
CA THR A 50 6.69 14.97 -46.52
C THR A 50 5.61 13.93 -46.81
N ARG A 51 5.95 12.85 -47.53
CA ARG A 51 5.03 11.74 -47.81
C ARG A 51 4.57 11.04 -46.53
N SER A 52 5.48 10.77 -45.60
CA SER A 52 5.15 10.18 -44.29
C SER A 52 4.20 11.07 -43.48
N ARG A 53 4.44 12.39 -43.45
CA ARG A 53 3.55 13.36 -42.78
C ARG A 53 2.16 13.41 -43.43
N ALA A 54 2.09 13.39 -44.76
CA ALA A 54 0.82 13.37 -45.49
C ALA A 54 0.00 12.11 -45.17
N ARG A 55 0.64 10.94 -45.11
CA ARG A 55 0.01 9.68 -44.67
C ARG A 55 -0.52 9.77 -43.24
N VAL A 56 0.29 10.29 -42.30
CA VAL A 56 -0.14 10.47 -40.90
C VAL A 56 -1.34 11.40 -40.81
N ALA A 57 -1.36 12.48 -41.60
CA ALA A 57 -2.49 13.40 -41.66
C ALA A 57 -3.75 12.72 -42.23
N ALA A 58 -3.62 11.91 -43.28
CA ALA A 58 -4.72 11.15 -43.86
C ALA A 58 -5.27 10.07 -42.91
N LEU A 59 -4.43 9.43 -42.10
CA LEU A 59 -4.85 8.44 -41.10
C LEU A 59 -5.44 9.06 -39.82
N ARG A 60 -5.27 10.37 -39.60
CA ARG A 60 -5.72 11.01 -38.35
C ARG A 60 -7.21 10.85 -38.08
N PRO A 61 -8.14 11.14 -39.02
CA PRO A 61 -9.58 10.99 -38.78
C PRO A 61 -9.97 9.56 -38.40
N PHE A 62 -9.37 8.57 -39.07
CA PHE A 62 -9.58 7.15 -38.77
C PHE A 62 -9.10 6.77 -37.37
N ASN A 63 -7.86 7.15 -37.01
CA ASN A 63 -7.32 6.89 -35.68
C ASN A 63 -8.11 7.59 -34.58
N ASP A 64 -8.57 8.82 -34.82
CA ASP A 64 -9.40 9.58 -33.89
C ASP A 64 -10.78 8.91 -33.71
N ALA A 65 -11.37 8.36 -34.77
CA ALA A 65 -12.61 7.59 -34.70
C ALA A 65 -12.46 6.30 -33.88
N ILE A 66 -11.40 5.51 -34.12
CA ILE A 66 -11.09 4.32 -33.32
C ILE A 66 -10.90 4.68 -31.85
N ARG A 67 -10.13 5.74 -31.56
CA ARG A 67 -9.90 6.18 -30.19
C ARG A 67 -11.21 6.59 -29.51
N LYS A 68 -12.09 7.29 -30.24
CA LYS A 68 -13.41 7.68 -29.74
C LYS A 68 -14.30 6.47 -29.44
N GLU A 69 -14.32 5.48 -30.32
CA GLU A 69 -15.09 4.25 -30.13
C GLU A 69 -14.58 3.44 -28.93
N ALA A 70 -13.27 3.25 -28.83
CA ALA A 70 -12.64 2.58 -27.70
C ALA A 70 -12.94 3.27 -26.37
N GLU A 71 -12.97 4.60 -26.36
CA GLU A 71 -13.34 5.40 -25.19
C GLU A 71 -14.83 5.25 -24.85
N CYS A 72 -15.73 5.28 -25.84
CA CYS A 72 -17.15 5.01 -25.61
C CYS A 72 -17.39 3.61 -25.03
N GLU A 73 -16.67 2.59 -25.52
CA GLU A 73 -16.79 1.22 -25.02
C GLU A 73 -16.24 1.09 -23.59
N ARG A 74 -15.10 1.73 -23.29
CA ARG A 74 -14.57 1.82 -21.91
C ARG A 74 -15.61 2.40 -20.96
N GLN A 75 -16.24 3.51 -21.34
CA GLN A 75 -17.27 4.18 -20.54
C GLN A 75 -18.49 3.27 -20.32
N ARG A 76 -18.99 2.62 -21.38
CA ARG A 76 -20.09 1.64 -21.28
C ARG A 76 -19.76 0.47 -20.35
N ALA A 77 -18.55 -0.11 -20.47
CA ALA A 77 -18.10 -1.21 -19.64
C ALA A 77 -18.01 -0.82 -18.16
N ASN A 78 -17.56 0.40 -17.87
CA ASN A 78 -17.52 0.92 -16.50
C ASN A 78 -18.92 1.02 -15.89
N PHE A 79 -19.89 1.60 -16.61
CA PHE A 79 -21.28 1.65 -16.13
C PHE A 79 -21.87 0.25 -15.94
N ALA A 80 -21.67 -0.66 -16.88
CA ALA A 80 -22.12 -2.05 -16.75
C ALA A 80 -21.50 -2.78 -15.54
N CYS A 81 -20.28 -2.41 -15.15
CA CYS A 81 -19.65 -2.91 -13.92
C CYS A 81 -20.41 -2.43 -12.67
N ILE A 82 -20.72 -1.13 -12.59
CA ILE A 82 -21.48 -0.55 -11.48
C ILE A 82 -22.91 -1.11 -11.41
N GLU A 83 -23.59 -1.26 -12.55
CA GLU A 83 -24.92 -1.87 -12.59
C GLU A 83 -24.92 -3.30 -12.05
N ARG A 84 -23.93 -4.12 -12.42
CA ARG A 84 -23.78 -5.47 -11.87
C ARG A 84 -23.53 -5.47 -10.37
N ARG A 85 -22.71 -4.54 -9.87
CA ARG A 85 -22.45 -4.39 -8.42
C ARG A 85 -23.70 -3.98 -7.64
N VAL A 86 -24.52 -3.12 -8.24
CA VAL A 86 -25.82 -2.74 -7.65
C VAL A 86 -26.79 -3.92 -7.65
N ALA A 87 -26.88 -4.65 -8.77
CA ALA A 87 -27.75 -5.82 -8.90
C ALA A 87 -27.38 -6.97 -7.95
N SER A 88 -26.09 -7.12 -7.58
CA SER A 88 -25.63 -8.14 -6.64
C SER A 88 -25.83 -7.78 -5.16
N GLY A 89 -26.43 -6.62 -4.86
CA GLY A 89 -26.72 -6.17 -3.49
C GLY A 89 -25.51 -5.57 -2.75
N LEU A 90 -24.35 -5.44 -3.41
CA LEU A 90 -23.16 -4.76 -2.89
C LEU A 90 -23.26 -3.24 -3.08
N ILE A 91 -24.37 -2.65 -2.64
CA ILE A 91 -24.72 -1.28 -3.02
C ILE A 91 -24.09 -0.28 -2.06
N GLU A 92 -23.12 0.51 -2.55
CA GLU A 92 -22.63 1.70 -1.87
C GLU A 92 -23.42 2.95 -2.33
N PRO A 93 -23.64 3.95 -1.46
CA PRO A 93 -24.28 5.22 -1.85
C PRO A 93 -23.61 5.90 -3.05
N PHE A 94 -22.28 5.77 -3.14
CA PHE A 94 -21.48 6.28 -4.25
C PHE A 94 -21.88 5.68 -5.60
N ASP A 95 -22.19 4.38 -5.64
CA ASP A 95 -22.58 3.68 -6.87
C ASP A 95 -23.92 4.12 -7.39
N ARG A 96 -24.87 4.34 -6.48
CA ARG A 96 -26.18 4.90 -6.83
C ARG A 96 -26.03 6.30 -7.41
N ALA A 97 -25.13 7.12 -6.85
CA ALA A 97 -24.86 8.45 -7.34
C ALA A 97 -24.27 8.43 -8.77
N ILE A 98 -23.36 7.49 -9.08
CA ILE A 98 -22.83 7.30 -10.44
C ILE A 98 -23.95 6.94 -11.43
N LEU A 99 -24.82 5.97 -11.08
CA LEU A 99 -25.92 5.58 -11.98
C LEU A 99 -26.98 6.67 -12.14
N HIS A 100 -27.22 7.45 -11.09
CA HIS A 100 -28.09 8.62 -11.18
C HIS A 100 -27.49 9.69 -12.11
N ALA A 101 -26.19 9.97 -11.98
CA ALA A 101 -25.48 10.90 -12.84
C ALA A 101 -25.52 10.48 -14.31
N ARG A 102 -25.49 9.17 -14.60
CA ARG A 102 -25.67 8.66 -15.98
C ARG A 102 -26.99 9.11 -16.61
N ALA A 103 -28.07 9.17 -15.83
CA ALA A 103 -29.37 9.61 -16.33
C ALA A 103 -29.37 11.11 -16.70
N GLN A 104 -28.47 11.91 -16.10
CA GLN A 104 -28.36 13.35 -16.34
C GLN A 104 -27.28 13.72 -17.38
N HIS A 105 -26.13 13.02 -17.36
CA HIS A 105 -24.95 13.32 -18.16
C HIS A 105 -24.69 12.31 -19.29
N GLY A 106 -25.57 11.31 -19.45
CA GLY A 106 -25.38 10.23 -20.42
C GLY A 106 -24.22 9.31 -20.03
N TYR A 107 -23.59 8.71 -21.03
CA TYR A 107 -22.48 7.76 -20.83
C TYR A 107 -21.13 8.43 -20.54
N ASP A 108 -21.09 9.71 -20.14
CA ASP A 108 -19.85 10.35 -19.69
C ASP A 108 -19.48 9.83 -18.29
N TRP A 109 -18.51 8.91 -18.26
CA TRP A 109 -18.05 8.28 -17.03
C TRP A 109 -17.37 9.28 -16.08
N ASP A 110 -16.56 10.20 -16.62
CA ASP A 110 -15.78 11.12 -15.79
C ASP A 110 -16.70 12.15 -15.15
N ALA A 111 -17.67 12.69 -15.91
CA ALA A 111 -18.72 13.54 -15.37
C ALA A 111 -19.55 12.82 -14.29
N ALA A 112 -19.92 11.55 -14.51
CA ALA A 112 -20.67 10.77 -13.53
C ALA A 112 -19.91 10.53 -12.22
N VAL A 113 -18.60 10.26 -12.31
CA VAL A 113 -17.74 10.11 -11.13
C VAL A 113 -17.58 11.44 -10.40
N LEU A 114 -17.36 12.55 -11.11
CA LEU A 114 -17.24 13.88 -10.50
C LEU A 114 -18.53 14.31 -9.81
N TYR A 115 -19.69 14.06 -10.42
CA TYR A 115 -20.99 14.24 -9.77
C TYR A 115 -21.09 13.43 -8.48
N ALA A 116 -20.75 12.14 -8.51
CA ALA A 116 -20.81 11.28 -7.34
C ALA A 116 -19.87 11.76 -6.22
N GLN A 117 -18.66 12.24 -6.56
CA GLN A 117 -17.72 12.83 -5.61
C GLN A 117 -18.27 14.10 -4.96
N GLY A 118 -18.84 15.01 -5.75
CA GLY A 118 -19.46 16.22 -5.23
C GLY A 118 -20.60 15.89 -4.27
N ARG A 119 -21.49 14.97 -4.67
CA ARG A 119 -22.62 14.54 -3.84
C ARG A 119 -22.16 13.91 -2.53
N TYR A 120 -21.17 13.02 -2.59
CA TYR A 120 -20.62 12.37 -1.42
C TYR A 120 -19.96 13.39 -0.46
N ALA A 121 -19.19 14.34 -0.99
CA ALA A 121 -18.59 15.40 -0.18
C ALA A 121 -19.65 16.26 0.53
N ALA A 122 -20.74 16.59 -0.16
CA ALA A 122 -21.86 17.30 0.44
C ALA A 122 -22.50 16.50 1.58
N GLU A 123 -22.83 15.22 1.32
CA GLU A 123 -23.48 14.32 2.28
C GLU A 123 -22.59 14.01 3.51
N GLU A 124 -21.28 13.86 3.34
CA GLU A 124 -20.35 13.65 4.48
C GLU A 124 -19.96 14.94 5.21
N GLY A 125 -20.49 16.09 4.79
CA GLY A 125 -20.22 17.37 5.45
C GLY A 125 -18.85 17.96 5.15
N TRP A 126 -18.17 17.49 4.11
CA TRP A 126 -16.84 17.95 3.73
C TRP A 126 -16.89 19.31 3.03
N GLU A 127 -15.74 20.00 3.02
CA GLU A 127 -15.54 21.15 2.15
C GLU A 127 -15.62 20.74 0.68
N ALA A 128 -16.21 21.60 -0.16
CA ALA A 128 -16.18 21.41 -1.60
C ALA A 128 -14.73 21.46 -2.08
N ARG A 129 -14.23 20.34 -2.60
CA ARG A 129 -12.88 20.20 -3.14
C ARG A 129 -12.91 19.28 -4.34
N ASP A 130 -12.88 19.89 -5.52
CA ASP A 130 -12.71 19.19 -6.78
C ASP A 130 -11.21 19.13 -7.14
N PHE A 131 -10.62 17.95 -7.05
CA PHE A 131 -9.20 17.74 -7.39
C PHE A 131 -8.96 17.56 -8.90
N SER A 132 -10.02 17.49 -9.70
CA SER A 132 -9.92 17.39 -11.16
C SER A 132 -9.79 18.76 -11.83
N ALA A 133 -10.24 19.82 -11.16
CA ALA A 133 -10.19 21.19 -11.64
C ALA A 133 -8.96 21.95 -11.07
N PRO A 134 -8.50 23.02 -11.74
CA PRO A 134 -7.52 23.94 -11.18
C PRO A 134 -7.96 24.53 -9.83
N PRO A 135 -7.02 24.94 -8.96
CA PRO A 135 -7.38 25.56 -7.68
C PRO A 135 -8.27 26.80 -7.87
N GLY A 136 -9.44 26.80 -7.24
CA GLY A 136 -10.43 27.88 -7.34
C GLY A 136 -11.49 27.69 -8.43
N GLU A 137 -11.35 26.64 -9.25
CA GLU A 137 -12.37 26.22 -10.21
C GLU A 137 -13.09 24.95 -9.71
N THR A 138 -14.23 24.64 -10.30
CA THR A 138 -14.99 23.43 -9.98
C THR A 138 -15.64 22.92 -11.25
N SER A 139 -15.48 21.63 -11.52
CA SER A 139 -16.15 20.97 -12.65
C SER A 139 -17.66 21.15 -12.54
N PRO A 140 -18.37 21.44 -13.65
CA PRO A 140 -19.83 21.56 -13.64
C PRO A 140 -20.53 20.32 -13.06
N ALA A 141 -20.02 19.12 -13.34
CA ALA A 141 -20.58 17.88 -12.83
C ALA A 141 -20.38 17.74 -11.32
N TYR A 142 -19.19 18.07 -10.81
CA TYR A 142 -18.91 18.10 -9.37
C TYR A 142 -19.80 19.12 -8.65
N ALA A 143 -19.87 20.34 -9.18
CA ALA A 143 -20.68 21.41 -8.61
C ALA A 143 -22.17 21.03 -8.56
N GLN A 144 -22.67 20.37 -9.61
CA GLN A 144 -24.04 19.85 -9.64
C GLN A 144 -24.25 18.78 -8.57
N GLY A 145 -23.38 17.77 -8.51
CA GLY A 145 -23.47 16.71 -7.51
C GLY A 145 -23.41 17.24 -6.09
N PHE A 146 -22.53 18.21 -5.82
CA PHE A 146 -22.41 18.87 -4.52
C PHE A 146 -23.70 19.59 -4.12
N ARG A 147 -24.33 20.33 -5.03
CA ARG A 147 -25.64 20.97 -4.78
C ARG A 147 -26.75 19.93 -4.55
N ASP A 148 -26.78 18.87 -5.36
CA ASP A 148 -27.79 17.81 -5.25
C ASP A 148 -27.63 16.96 -3.99
N GLY A 149 -26.44 16.95 -3.38
CA GLY A 149 -26.18 16.41 -2.04
C GLY A 149 -26.50 17.38 -0.90
N GLY A 150 -27.00 18.57 -1.21
CA GLY A 150 -27.41 19.61 -0.26
C GLY A 150 -26.32 20.64 0.10
N GLY A 151 -25.20 20.65 -0.62
CA GLY A 151 -24.13 21.63 -0.43
C GLY A 151 -24.42 22.99 -1.05
N CYS A 152 -23.92 24.05 -0.42
CA CYS A 152 -24.07 25.43 -0.88
C CYS A 152 -22.72 26.13 -0.92
N PHE A 153 -22.31 26.60 -2.12
CA PHE A 153 -21.02 27.31 -2.28
C PHE A 153 -21.04 28.72 -1.68
N ASP A 154 -22.23 29.35 -1.62
CA ASP A 154 -22.38 30.75 -1.23
C ASP A 154 -22.64 30.94 0.28
N ASP A 155 -22.83 29.85 1.03
CA ASP A 155 -23.06 29.89 2.48
C ASP A 155 -21.76 29.56 3.24
N LEU A 156 -21.20 30.57 3.90
CA LEU A 156 -19.97 30.46 4.70
C LEU A 156 -20.08 29.41 5.82
N PHE A 157 -21.29 29.12 6.31
CA PHE A 157 -21.53 28.13 7.37
C PHE A 157 -22.03 26.78 6.85
N ASP A 158 -22.13 26.60 5.53
CA ASP A 158 -22.62 25.37 4.88
C ASP A 158 -21.87 24.13 5.37
N VAL A 159 -20.54 24.17 5.34
CA VAL A 159 -19.66 23.07 5.76
C VAL A 159 -19.90 22.69 7.22
N ALA A 160 -19.97 23.68 8.11
CA ALA A 160 -20.21 23.44 9.53
C ALA A 160 -21.58 22.80 9.77
N ARG A 161 -22.62 23.28 9.08
CA ARG A 161 -23.99 22.78 9.20
C ARG A 161 -24.12 21.36 8.68
N ARG A 162 -23.54 21.07 7.51
CA ARG A 162 -23.55 19.72 6.92
C ARG A 162 -22.67 18.75 7.70
N SER A 163 -21.52 19.18 8.20
CA SER A 163 -20.69 18.38 9.13
C SER A 163 -21.48 17.95 10.36
N PHE A 164 -22.24 18.87 10.96
CA PHE A 164 -23.10 18.55 12.10
C PHE A 164 -24.22 17.57 11.74
N ALA A 165 -24.91 17.78 10.61
CA ALA A 165 -25.95 16.89 10.12
C ALA A 165 -25.40 15.49 9.75
N ALA A 166 -24.20 15.41 9.18
CA ALA A 166 -23.52 14.15 8.88
C ALA A 166 -23.16 13.38 10.16
N ALA A 167 -22.66 14.09 11.19
CA ALA A 167 -22.41 13.49 12.51
C ALA A 167 -23.69 12.94 13.14
N ALA A 168 -24.82 13.68 13.05
CA ALA A 168 -26.12 13.23 13.54
C ALA A 168 -26.64 11.98 12.80
N ARG A 169 -26.46 11.89 11.47
CA ARG A 169 -26.80 10.68 10.70
C ARG A 169 -25.99 9.45 11.11
N ASN A 170 -24.72 9.64 11.48
CA ASN A 170 -23.89 8.56 11.99
C ASN A 170 -24.32 8.11 13.40
N THR A 171 -24.90 8.99 14.21
CA THR A 171 -25.48 8.62 15.53
C THR A 171 -26.87 7.98 15.42
N ASP A 172 -27.68 8.34 14.42
CA ASP A 172 -29.03 7.81 14.18
C ASP A 172 -29.07 6.50 13.37
N ARG A 173 -27.92 6.02 12.86
CA ARG A 173 -27.82 4.64 12.38
C ARG A 173 -28.07 3.71 13.56
N LEU A 174 -29.32 3.22 13.65
CA LEU A 174 -29.70 2.11 14.53
C LEU A 174 -28.56 1.09 14.51
N PRO A 175 -28.04 0.67 15.67
CA PRO A 175 -26.98 -0.32 15.70
C PRO A 175 -27.50 -1.54 14.93
N VAL A 176 -26.88 -1.80 13.77
CA VAL A 176 -26.97 -3.10 13.09
C VAL A 176 -26.88 -4.15 14.19
N PRO A 177 -27.77 -5.17 14.23
CA PRO A 177 -27.73 -6.19 15.28
C PRO A 177 -26.28 -6.61 15.40
N ARG A 178 -25.65 -6.24 16.52
CA ARG A 178 -24.25 -6.56 16.75
C ARG A 178 -24.24 -8.08 16.72
N MET A 179 -23.78 -8.66 15.61
CA MET A 179 -23.17 -9.99 15.67
C MET A 179 -22.30 -9.95 16.92
N PRO A 180 -22.44 -10.94 17.84
CA PRO A 180 -21.83 -10.87 19.16
C PRO A 180 -20.43 -10.35 18.97
N GLN A 181 -20.16 -9.15 19.53
CA GLN A 181 -18.87 -8.52 19.38
C GLN A 181 -17.88 -9.56 19.84
N VAL A 182 -17.19 -10.21 18.89
CA VAL A 182 -15.92 -10.82 19.20
C VAL A 182 -15.14 -9.62 19.66
N ALA A 183 -14.97 -9.47 20.97
CA ALA A 183 -14.36 -8.30 21.59
C ALA A 183 -12.90 -8.08 21.13
N ARG A 184 -12.43 -8.95 20.23
CA ARG A 184 -11.10 -9.01 19.65
C ARG A 184 -11.25 -9.15 18.13
N PRO A 185 -10.77 -8.19 17.32
CA PRO A 185 -10.83 -8.31 15.87
C PRO A 185 -10.10 -9.59 15.41
N PRO A 186 -10.62 -10.33 14.42
CA PRO A 186 -9.95 -11.52 13.93
C PRO A 186 -8.61 -11.18 13.27
N PRO A 187 -7.57 -12.04 13.38
CA PRO A 187 -6.29 -11.86 12.71
C PRO A 187 -6.36 -11.41 11.25
N SER A 188 -7.31 -11.94 10.46
CA SER A 188 -7.50 -11.52 9.05
C SER A 188 -7.77 -10.01 8.87
N SER A 189 -8.30 -9.34 9.88
CA SER A 189 -8.56 -7.89 9.87
C SER A 189 -7.38 -7.04 10.36
N TRP A 190 -6.34 -7.65 10.95
CA TRP A 190 -5.20 -6.91 11.49
C TRP A 190 -4.35 -6.24 10.39
N PRO A 191 -3.70 -5.12 10.71
CA PRO A 191 -2.81 -4.42 9.78
C PRO A 191 -1.56 -5.25 9.47
N LEU A 192 -0.87 -4.85 8.40
CA LEU A 192 0.44 -5.39 8.03
C LEU A 192 1.55 -4.85 8.94
N PRO A 193 2.68 -5.58 9.12
CA PRO A 193 3.86 -5.06 9.78
C PRO A 193 4.37 -3.75 9.18
N THR A 194 4.48 -2.73 10.02
CA THR A 194 5.06 -1.41 9.65
C THR A 194 6.18 -1.00 10.61
N ASP A 195 6.91 0.07 10.31
CA ASP A 195 7.92 0.63 11.21
C ASP A 195 7.34 1.57 12.29
N ALA A 196 6.01 1.77 12.29
CA ALA A 196 5.32 2.69 13.18
C ALA A 196 5.22 2.22 14.64
N PRO A 197 4.95 0.93 14.94
CA PRO A 197 4.91 0.45 16.31
C PRO A 197 6.23 0.65 17.06
N ARG A 198 6.12 0.70 18.39
CA ARG A 198 7.27 0.80 19.28
C ARG A 198 8.00 -0.55 19.34
N PRO A 199 9.34 -0.56 19.48
CA PRO A 199 10.07 -1.76 19.81
C PRO A 199 9.51 -2.40 21.09
N ALA A 200 9.47 -3.73 21.10
CA ALA A 200 8.97 -4.52 22.21
C ALA A 200 10.04 -5.52 22.66
N ARG A 201 10.12 -5.74 23.97
CA ARG A 201 11.02 -6.76 24.54
C ARG A 201 10.68 -8.11 23.99
N TRP A 202 11.68 -8.89 23.56
CA TRP A 202 11.46 -10.23 23.00
C TRP A 202 10.60 -11.12 23.90
N SER A 203 10.75 -11.03 25.22
CA SER A 203 9.94 -11.75 26.22
C SER A 203 8.44 -11.43 26.20
N LYS A 204 8.03 -10.31 25.61
CA LYS A 204 6.64 -9.87 25.46
C LYS A 204 6.10 -10.03 24.03
N ARG A 205 6.85 -10.70 23.15
CA ARG A 205 6.48 -10.90 21.75
C ARG A 205 5.98 -12.31 21.51
N VAL A 206 4.88 -12.41 20.78
CA VAL A 206 4.30 -13.68 20.35
C VAL A 206 4.22 -13.70 18.83
N VAL A 207 4.60 -14.83 18.23
CA VAL A 207 4.36 -15.10 16.81
C VAL A 207 3.60 -16.40 16.66
N ILE A 208 2.51 -16.37 15.90
CA ILE A 208 1.70 -17.54 15.54
C ILE A 208 1.94 -17.84 14.07
N ILE A 209 2.39 -19.05 13.75
CA ILE A 209 2.73 -19.47 12.39
C ILE A 209 1.80 -20.62 11.99
N GLY A 210 1.12 -20.48 10.84
CA GLY A 210 0.31 -21.57 10.27
C GLY A 210 1.18 -22.75 9.83
N ALA A 211 0.71 -23.97 10.05
CA ALA A 211 1.44 -25.20 9.74
C ALA A 211 1.89 -25.31 8.27
N ALA A 212 1.04 -24.84 7.33
CA ALA A 212 1.39 -24.79 5.91
C ALA A 212 2.53 -23.80 5.64
N THR A 213 2.51 -22.64 6.31
CA THR A 213 3.56 -21.63 6.18
C THR A 213 4.86 -22.06 6.85
N LEU A 214 4.77 -22.83 7.94
CA LEU A 214 5.94 -23.37 8.64
C LEU A 214 6.64 -24.46 7.82
N SER A 215 5.87 -25.27 7.10
CA SER A 215 6.37 -26.38 6.28
C SER A 215 6.96 -25.91 4.94
N ASP A 216 6.68 -24.67 4.52
CA ASP A 216 7.29 -24.04 3.36
C ASP A 216 8.73 -23.60 3.65
N ALA A 217 9.68 -24.50 3.39
CA ALA A 217 11.10 -24.24 3.55
C ALA A 217 11.60 -23.07 2.67
N GLU A 218 10.97 -22.80 1.52
CA GLU A 218 11.35 -21.68 0.65
C GLU A 218 10.99 -20.31 1.26
N ALA A 219 9.96 -20.28 2.13
CA ALA A 219 9.62 -19.10 2.89
C ALA A 219 10.73 -18.70 3.89
N GLY A 220 11.51 -19.65 4.40
CA GLY A 220 12.71 -19.40 5.23
C GLY A 220 12.47 -18.58 6.50
N LEU A 221 11.23 -18.54 6.99
CA LEU A 221 10.78 -17.64 8.06
C LEU A 221 11.40 -17.99 9.41
N MET A 222 11.52 -19.29 9.72
CA MET A 222 12.17 -19.74 10.96
C MET A 222 13.66 -19.42 10.97
N THR A 223 14.36 -19.63 9.86
CA THR A 223 15.76 -19.22 9.71
C THR A 223 15.91 -17.71 9.91
N MET A 224 14.96 -16.91 9.43
CA MET A 224 14.97 -15.47 9.67
C MET A 224 14.77 -15.11 11.15
N LEU A 225 13.89 -15.82 11.87
CA LEU A 225 13.66 -15.62 13.30
C LEU A 225 14.93 -15.99 14.10
N GLU A 226 15.47 -17.19 13.87
CA GLU A 226 16.65 -17.71 14.57
C GLU A 226 17.91 -16.88 14.34
N ALA A 227 18.01 -16.20 13.19
CA ALA A 227 19.11 -15.30 12.88
C ALA A 227 19.10 -13.99 13.71
N HIS A 228 18.01 -13.69 14.43
CA HIS A 228 17.94 -12.48 15.26
C HIS A 228 18.36 -12.75 16.71
N PRO A 229 19.23 -11.91 17.31
CA PRO A 229 19.54 -12.00 18.74
C PRO A 229 18.28 -11.80 19.60
N GLY A 230 18.12 -12.62 20.65
CA GLY A 230 17.00 -12.55 21.59
C GLY A 230 15.74 -13.29 21.13
N HIS A 231 15.72 -13.88 19.93
CA HIS A 231 14.56 -14.60 19.40
C HIS A 231 14.09 -15.73 20.32
N GLU A 232 15.00 -16.32 21.10
CA GLU A 232 14.73 -17.40 22.04
C GLU A 232 13.77 -17.00 23.17
N MET A 233 13.67 -15.70 23.46
CA MET A 233 12.74 -15.17 24.46
C MET A 233 11.33 -14.98 23.89
N ALA A 234 11.18 -14.95 22.56
CA ALA A 234 9.89 -14.82 21.90
C ALA A 234 9.07 -16.11 22.03
N ARG A 235 7.75 -15.97 22.20
CA ARG A 235 6.86 -17.13 22.16
C ARG A 235 6.48 -17.44 20.71
N VAL A 236 6.88 -18.61 20.23
CA VAL A 236 6.51 -19.12 18.90
C VAL A 236 5.43 -20.19 19.07
N ILE A 237 4.29 -19.96 18.44
CA ILE A 237 3.13 -20.86 18.43
C ILE A 237 2.92 -21.37 17.01
N VAL A 238 2.77 -22.68 16.86
CA VAL A 238 2.38 -23.33 15.60
C VAL A 238 0.88 -23.58 15.65
N ALA A 239 0.18 -23.11 14.61
CA ALA A 239 -1.25 -23.29 14.41
C ALA A 239 -1.46 -24.35 13.32
N ASP A 240 -1.92 -25.53 13.71
CA ASP A 240 -2.22 -26.64 12.81
C ASP A 240 -3.68 -27.05 12.97
N PRO A 241 -4.54 -26.91 11.94
CA PRO A 241 -5.94 -27.33 12.01
C PRO A 241 -6.15 -28.78 12.45
N GLY A 242 -5.20 -29.68 12.19
CA GLY A 242 -5.24 -31.08 12.59
C GLY A 242 -4.65 -31.38 13.98
N ARG A 243 -3.81 -30.50 14.52
CA ARG A 243 -3.09 -30.73 15.80
C ARG A 243 -3.33 -29.67 16.88
N GLY A 244 -4.04 -28.60 16.56
CA GLY A 244 -4.33 -27.48 17.44
C GLY A 244 -3.19 -26.45 17.53
N PHE A 245 -3.09 -25.77 18.67
CA PHE A 245 -2.06 -24.76 18.95
C PHE A 245 -0.94 -25.35 19.80
N GLN A 246 0.29 -25.28 19.32
CA GLN A 246 1.44 -25.89 19.99
C GLN A 246 2.61 -24.90 20.10
N GLY A 247 3.34 -24.95 21.20
CA GLY A 247 4.61 -24.22 21.29
C GLY A 247 5.63 -24.88 20.34
N TRP A 248 6.31 -24.09 19.51
CA TRP A 248 7.28 -24.61 18.54
C TRP A 248 8.40 -25.47 19.17
N ARG A 249 8.78 -25.16 20.43
CA ARG A 249 9.79 -25.91 21.20
C ARG A 249 9.19 -26.83 22.28
N SER A 250 7.88 -27.07 22.27
CA SER A 250 7.25 -27.97 23.22
C SER A 250 7.42 -29.41 22.76
N ALA A 251 8.17 -30.21 23.51
CA ALA A 251 8.37 -31.64 23.24
C ALA A 251 7.22 -32.51 23.75
N ASP A 252 6.27 -31.94 24.51
CA ASP A 252 5.23 -32.71 25.16
C ASP A 252 4.08 -33.04 24.19
N PRO A 253 3.72 -34.33 24.03
CA PRO A 253 2.54 -34.72 23.30
C PRO A 253 1.30 -34.23 24.06
N VAL A 254 0.71 -33.14 23.56
CA VAL A 254 -0.52 -32.56 24.10
C VAL A 254 -1.65 -33.57 23.88
N HIS A 255 -2.20 -34.11 24.97
CA HIS A 255 -3.44 -34.90 24.93
C HIS A 255 -4.55 -34.06 24.28
N PRO A 256 -5.52 -34.68 23.57
CA PRO A 256 -6.56 -33.95 22.84
C PRO A 256 -7.38 -33.06 23.78
N ARG A 257 -6.98 -31.80 23.87
CA ARG A 257 -7.69 -30.71 24.53
C ARG A 257 -8.32 -29.84 23.46
N ASP A 258 -9.41 -29.16 23.82
CA ASP A 258 -10.00 -28.08 23.02
C ASP A 258 -8.88 -27.10 22.56
N PRO A 259 -8.75 -26.79 21.25
CA PRO A 259 -7.74 -25.86 20.76
C PRO A 259 -7.77 -24.50 21.47
N ALA A 260 -8.93 -24.04 21.96
CA ALA A 260 -9.01 -22.84 22.78
C ALA A 260 -8.24 -22.99 24.11
N ASP A 261 -8.33 -24.13 24.79
CA ASP A 261 -7.58 -24.42 26.01
C ASP A 261 -6.09 -24.59 25.75
N GLN A 262 -5.72 -25.18 24.61
CA GLN A 262 -4.32 -25.27 24.19
C GLN A 262 -3.71 -23.87 24.00
N LEU A 263 -4.43 -22.99 23.29
CA LEU A 263 -3.98 -21.61 23.07
C LEU A 263 -3.86 -20.84 24.39
N ARG A 264 -4.82 -20.99 25.31
CA ARG A 264 -4.73 -20.40 26.66
C ARG A 264 -3.51 -20.91 27.42
N ALA A 265 -3.24 -22.22 27.35
CA ALA A 265 -2.10 -22.82 28.04
C ALA A 265 -0.76 -22.32 27.47
N VAL A 266 -0.62 -22.22 26.14
CA VAL A 266 0.62 -21.75 25.50
C VAL A 266 0.88 -20.26 25.78
N LEU A 267 -0.18 -19.47 25.95
CA LEU A 267 -0.11 -18.04 26.29
C LEU A 267 -0.04 -17.77 27.80
N ALA A 268 -0.24 -18.77 28.66
CA ALA A 268 -0.31 -18.59 30.10
C ALA A 268 1.00 -18.01 30.65
N GLY A 269 0.87 -17.01 31.53
CA GLY A 269 2.02 -16.37 32.22
C GLY A 269 2.81 -15.37 31.36
N ILE A 270 2.33 -15.01 30.16
CA ILE A 270 3.01 -14.06 29.28
C ILE A 270 2.21 -12.76 29.19
N GLU A 271 2.85 -11.66 29.56
CA GLU A 271 2.36 -10.33 29.21
C GLU A 271 2.73 -10.02 27.75
N THR A 272 1.75 -10.13 26.84
CA THR A 272 1.99 -9.91 25.41
C THR A 272 1.79 -8.44 25.04
N ASP A 273 2.81 -7.81 24.46
CA ASP A 273 2.74 -6.42 23.96
C ASP A 273 2.69 -6.35 22.42
N ASP A 274 3.25 -7.35 21.73
CA ASP A 274 3.37 -7.40 20.26
C ASP A 274 3.09 -8.82 19.75
N LEU A 275 2.03 -8.97 18.96
CA LEU A 275 1.56 -10.24 18.40
C LEU A 275 1.56 -10.18 16.88
N LEU A 276 2.25 -11.15 16.27
CA LEU A 276 2.27 -11.35 14.82
C LEU A 276 1.61 -12.67 14.44
N VAL A 277 0.69 -12.65 13.47
CA VAL A 277 0.17 -13.87 12.83
C VAL A 277 0.77 -14.01 11.42
N VAL A 278 1.39 -15.16 11.17
CA VAL A 278 2.03 -15.54 9.92
C VAL A 278 1.33 -16.78 9.36
N ALA A 279 0.20 -16.57 8.71
CA ALA A 279 -0.62 -17.62 8.13
C ALA A 279 -1.37 -17.08 6.91
N ASP A 280 -1.79 -17.98 6.02
CA ASP A 280 -2.61 -17.66 4.86
C ASP A 280 -3.67 -18.76 4.64
N GLY A 281 -4.67 -18.47 3.81
CA GLY A 281 -5.70 -19.43 3.40
C GLY A 281 -6.39 -20.13 4.57
N ALA A 282 -6.40 -21.47 4.55
CA ALA A 282 -7.09 -22.30 5.53
C ALA A 282 -6.55 -22.13 6.95
N ASP A 283 -5.23 -21.97 7.12
CA ASP A 283 -4.62 -21.79 8.44
C ASP A 283 -5.07 -20.47 9.08
N LEU A 284 -5.10 -19.38 8.30
CA LEU A 284 -5.57 -18.08 8.79
C LEU A 284 -7.06 -18.12 9.15
N ALA A 285 -7.89 -18.72 8.29
CA ALA A 285 -9.32 -18.88 8.55
C ALA A 285 -9.60 -19.76 9.78
N TRP A 286 -8.73 -20.73 10.06
CA TRP A 286 -8.81 -21.55 11.26
C TRP A 286 -8.41 -20.76 12.51
N ILE A 287 -7.31 -19.98 12.48
CA ILE A 287 -6.90 -19.13 13.62
C ILE A 287 -7.98 -18.08 13.94
N ASP A 288 -8.65 -17.51 12.93
CA ASP A 288 -9.72 -16.52 13.12
C ASP A 288 -10.87 -17.04 14.01
N GLN A 289 -11.15 -18.35 13.99
CA GLN A 289 -12.19 -18.97 14.85
C GLN A 289 -11.87 -18.87 16.35
N TYR A 290 -10.59 -18.70 16.69
CA TYR A 290 -10.10 -18.60 18.07
C TYR A 290 -9.68 -17.17 18.44
N ALA A 291 -10.09 -16.16 17.65
CA ALA A 291 -9.76 -14.76 17.90
C ALA A 291 -10.17 -14.28 19.31
N SER A 292 -11.25 -14.82 19.88
CA SER A 292 -11.72 -14.51 21.23
C SER A 292 -10.73 -14.91 22.34
N VAL A 293 -9.79 -15.82 22.06
CA VAL A 293 -8.80 -16.34 23.01
C VAL A 293 -7.47 -15.56 22.92
N LEU A 294 -7.13 -15.01 21.75
CA LEU A 294 -5.89 -14.26 21.50
C LEU A 294 -5.80 -13.00 22.36
N PRO A 295 -4.66 -12.65 22.97
CA PRO A 295 -4.57 -11.49 23.84
C PRO A 295 -4.83 -10.19 23.05
N LEU A 296 -5.53 -9.24 23.68
CA LEU A 296 -5.54 -7.86 23.19
C LEU A 296 -4.25 -7.20 23.62
N CYS A 297 -3.34 -7.04 22.68
CA CYS A 297 -2.06 -6.38 22.92
C CYS A 297 -1.96 -5.07 22.15
N ARG A 298 -0.96 -4.26 22.52
CA ARG A 298 -0.74 -2.93 21.96
C ARG A 298 -0.53 -2.97 20.44
N THR A 299 0.19 -3.98 19.96
CA THR A 299 0.47 -4.19 18.54
C THR A 299 -0.03 -5.57 18.14
N MET A 300 -0.97 -5.61 17.19
CA MET A 300 -1.48 -6.82 16.58
C MET A 300 -1.34 -6.66 15.08
N GLU A 301 -0.55 -7.52 14.45
CA GLU A 301 -0.25 -7.43 13.02
C GLU A 301 -0.33 -8.82 12.39
N ARG A 302 -0.53 -8.86 11.08
CA ARG A 302 -0.50 -10.11 10.32
C ARG A 302 0.25 -9.96 9.01
N THR A 303 0.79 -11.06 8.51
CA THR A 303 1.36 -11.07 7.16
C THR A 303 0.27 -11.19 6.09
N ARG A 304 0.64 -10.93 4.84
CA ARG A 304 -0.16 -11.15 3.62
C ARG A 304 0.66 -11.90 2.59
N ASN A 305 -0.06 -12.68 1.78
CA ASN A 305 0.18 -12.99 0.36
C ASN A 305 1.64 -13.28 -0.04
N SER A 306 1.93 -14.46 -0.61
CA SER A 306 3.24 -14.86 -1.17
C SER A 306 4.42 -14.85 -0.18
N ALA A 307 5.31 -15.85 -0.30
CA ALA A 307 6.49 -15.97 0.55
C ALA A 307 7.40 -14.72 0.56
N ILE A 308 7.48 -14.00 -0.58
CA ILE A 308 8.31 -12.77 -0.68
C ILE A 308 7.78 -11.66 0.23
N GLN A 309 6.48 -11.41 0.25
CA GLN A 309 5.92 -10.33 1.08
C GLN A 309 5.92 -10.73 2.56
N GLN A 310 5.63 -12.00 2.87
CA GLN A 310 5.74 -12.54 4.23
C GLN A 310 7.15 -12.34 4.79
N ARG A 311 8.21 -12.65 4.04
CA ARG A 311 9.60 -12.38 4.46
C ARG A 311 9.85 -10.89 4.69
N ALA A 312 9.37 -10.01 3.81
CA ALA A 312 9.56 -8.58 3.97
C ALA A 312 8.86 -8.05 5.23
N GLN A 313 7.62 -8.48 5.48
CA GLN A 313 6.81 -8.09 6.64
C GLN A 313 7.37 -8.66 7.94
N MET A 314 7.77 -9.94 7.93
CA MET A 314 8.43 -10.56 9.08
C MET A 314 9.72 -9.83 9.43
N ARG A 315 10.53 -9.41 8.44
CA ARG A 315 11.73 -8.60 8.71
C ARG A 315 11.43 -7.29 9.44
N VAL A 316 10.38 -6.58 9.00
CA VAL A 316 9.94 -5.34 9.67
C VAL A 316 9.55 -5.60 11.11
N TRP A 317 8.85 -6.71 11.37
CA TRP A 317 8.51 -7.10 12.73
C TRP A 317 9.77 -7.47 13.55
N LEU A 318 10.65 -8.32 13.02
CA LEU A 318 11.89 -8.74 13.70
C LEU A 318 12.78 -7.54 14.08
N ASP A 319 12.88 -6.53 13.21
CA ASP A 319 13.64 -5.29 13.45
C ASP A 319 13.18 -4.45 14.64
N ARG A 320 11.98 -4.75 15.19
CA ARG A 320 11.43 -4.08 16.39
C ARG A 320 11.67 -4.89 17.68
N GLY A 321 12.41 -6.00 17.63
CA GLY A 321 12.79 -6.77 18.81
C GLY A 321 13.79 -6.01 19.67
N LEU A 322 13.56 -6.01 20.98
CA LEU A 322 14.44 -5.39 21.97
C LEU A 322 15.00 -6.47 22.90
N CYS A 323 16.33 -6.56 23.01
CA CYS A 323 16.98 -7.45 23.96
C CYS A 323 16.95 -6.85 25.37
N ASP A 324 17.16 -7.68 26.39
CA ASP A 324 17.27 -7.18 27.76
C ASP A 324 18.48 -6.26 27.91
N GLY A 325 18.28 -5.10 28.53
CA GLY A 325 19.29 -4.06 28.68
C GLY A 325 19.34 -3.04 27.53
N ASP A 326 18.71 -3.33 26.39
CA ASP A 326 18.58 -2.35 25.31
C ASP A 326 17.58 -1.26 25.69
N VAL A 327 17.91 0.00 25.36
CA VAL A 327 16.99 1.12 25.46
C VAL A 327 16.86 1.76 24.08
N LEU A 328 15.64 1.76 23.55
CA LEU A 328 15.30 2.37 22.27
C LEU A 328 14.14 3.34 22.44
N ALA A 329 14.21 4.45 21.72
CA ALA A 329 13.21 5.49 21.83
C ALA A 329 11.86 5.02 21.28
N SER A 330 10.83 5.37 22.03
CA SER A 330 9.45 5.11 21.68
C SER A 330 8.88 6.34 20.94
N GLY A 331 8.44 6.17 19.70
CA GLY A 331 7.85 7.26 18.91
C GLY A 331 7.72 6.92 17.44
N HIS A 332 6.83 7.65 16.76
CA HIS A 332 6.59 7.51 15.32
C HIS A 332 7.68 8.26 14.54
N ILE A 333 8.35 7.56 13.62
CA ILE A 333 9.34 8.17 12.73
C ILE A 333 8.62 8.82 11.56
N ARG A 334 8.75 10.14 11.44
CA ARG A 334 8.20 10.89 10.30
C ARG A 334 9.19 10.85 9.14
N TRP A 335 8.82 10.20 8.06
CA TRP A 335 9.64 10.09 6.86
C TRP A 335 9.33 11.22 5.88
N THR A 336 10.35 11.87 5.34
CA THR A 336 10.22 12.91 4.32
C THR A 336 11.22 12.67 3.19
N LYS A 337 10.79 12.88 1.94
CA LYS A 337 11.65 12.83 0.76
C LYS A 337 12.08 14.26 0.42
N LEU A 338 13.36 14.57 0.60
CA LEU A 338 13.94 15.88 0.27
C LEU A 338 14.71 15.77 -1.06
N ALA A 339 15.01 16.91 -1.69
CA ALA A 339 15.80 16.97 -2.93
C ALA A 339 17.16 16.24 -2.82
N GLN A 340 17.72 16.19 -1.61
CA GLN A 340 19.00 15.54 -1.31
C GLN A 340 18.89 14.05 -0.90
N GLY A 341 17.68 13.51 -0.76
CA GLY A 341 17.47 12.09 -0.44
C GLY A 341 16.38 11.82 0.60
N LEU A 342 16.38 10.58 1.11
CA LEU A 342 15.49 10.18 2.21
C LEU A 342 15.93 10.86 3.51
N SER A 343 14.96 11.31 4.30
CA SER A 343 15.15 11.80 5.67
C SER A 343 14.11 11.21 6.60
N GLY A 344 14.49 10.99 7.85
CA GLY A 344 13.60 10.51 8.91
C GLY A 344 13.75 11.37 10.16
N ARG A 345 12.67 11.60 10.87
CA ARG A 345 12.68 12.40 12.11
C ARG A 345 12.03 11.65 13.26
N LEU A 346 12.68 11.69 14.43
CA LEU A 346 12.17 11.18 15.69
C LEU A 346 12.50 12.18 16.81
N GLY A 347 11.50 12.94 17.26
CA GLY A 347 11.70 14.00 18.25
C GLY A 347 12.54 15.16 17.69
N GLU A 348 13.68 15.42 18.33
CA GLU A 348 14.66 16.42 17.91
C GLU A 348 15.69 15.90 16.90
N PHE A 349 15.83 14.59 16.79
CA PHE A 349 16.80 13.94 15.91
C PHE A 349 16.27 13.80 14.49
N VAL A 350 17.14 14.12 13.53
CA VAL A 350 16.89 13.99 12.10
C VAL A 350 18.01 13.18 11.48
N VAL A 351 17.67 12.07 10.84
CA VAL A 351 18.63 11.25 10.09
C VAL A 351 18.50 11.55 8.60
N ARG A 352 19.63 11.75 7.91
CA ARG A 352 19.68 12.10 6.49
C ARG A 352 20.63 11.22 5.72
N TYR A 353 20.27 10.95 4.47
CA TYR A 353 21.17 10.36 3.50
C TYR A 353 22.10 11.43 2.91
N ALA A 354 23.41 11.17 2.94
CA ALA A 354 24.45 12.13 2.53
C ALA A 354 25.25 11.68 1.31
N GLY A 355 24.75 10.71 0.55
CA GLY A 355 25.39 10.27 -0.69
C GLY A 355 26.27 9.03 -0.54
N LYS A 356 27.09 8.77 -1.56
CA LYS A 356 28.02 7.63 -1.57
C LYS A 356 29.26 7.95 -0.75
N ALA A 357 29.73 6.99 0.05
CA ALA A 357 30.99 7.09 0.76
C ALA A 357 32.13 6.51 -0.09
N GLN A 358 33.34 7.07 0.02
CA GLN A 358 34.56 6.51 -0.57
C GLN A 358 35.27 5.61 0.47
N PRO A 359 35.86 4.46 0.07
CA PRO A 359 35.92 3.92 -1.29
C PRO A 359 34.64 3.18 -1.73
N ARG A 360 33.79 2.74 -0.80
CA ARG A 360 32.50 2.08 -1.10
C ARG A 360 31.49 2.30 0.03
N GLY A 361 30.21 2.43 -0.33
CA GLY A 361 29.09 2.49 0.60
C GLY A 361 28.23 3.75 0.45
N HIS A 362 27.38 3.97 1.44
CA HIS A 362 26.36 5.00 1.51
C HIS A 362 26.42 5.66 2.88
N ARG A 363 26.59 6.97 2.92
CA ARG A 363 26.74 7.72 4.16
C ARG A 363 25.38 8.19 4.66
N ILE A 364 25.13 7.99 5.95
CA ILE A 364 24.00 8.55 6.67
C ILE A 364 24.51 9.33 7.89
N PHE A 365 23.92 10.49 8.14
CA PHE A 365 24.24 11.35 9.28
C PHE A 365 23.03 11.55 10.19
N MET A 366 23.29 11.73 11.47
CA MET A 366 22.34 12.19 12.48
C MET A 366 22.59 13.65 12.82
N GLU A 367 21.54 14.45 12.68
CA GLU A 367 21.51 15.88 12.98
C GLU A 367 20.50 16.17 14.10
N MET A 368 20.74 17.25 14.83
CA MET A 368 19.79 17.89 15.73
C MET A 368 18.92 18.90 14.95
N ARG A 369 17.91 19.52 15.59
CA ARG A 369 16.99 20.44 14.90
C ARG A 369 17.66 21.67 14.28
N ASP A 370 18.80 22.08 14.81
CA ASP A 370 19.66 23.17 14.33
C ASP A 370 20.54 22.78 13.14
N SER A 371 20.43 21.54 12.64
CA SER A 371 21.30 20.96 11.60
C SER A 371 22.75 20.73 12.03
N GLU A 372 23.03 20.74 13.34
CA GLU A 372 24.33 20.29 13.86
C GLU A 372 24.39 18.76 13.95
N LEU A 373 25.57 18.18 13.72
CA LEU A 373 25.78 16.75 13.93
C LEU A 373 25.49 16.41 15.40
N ALA A 374 24.71 15.35 15.62
CA ALA A 374 24.35 14.88 16.96
C ALA A 374 25.55 14.22 17.67
N ALA A 375 26.60 14.99 17.97
CA ALA A 375 27.76 14.52 18.71
C ALA A 375 27.50 14.53 20.23
N GLY A 376 28.26 13.72 20.98
CA GLY A 376 28.20 13.74 22.44
C GLY A 376 26.98 13.03 23.04
N PHE A 377 26.42 12.03 22.37
CA PHE A 377 25.38 11.14 22.92
C PHE A 377 25.98 9.78 23.25
N MET A 378 25.55 9.16 24.35
CA MET A 378 26.00 7.82 24.77
C MET A 378 24.84 6.87 25.07
N THR A 379 25.08 5.57 24.91
CA THR A 379 24.18 4.53 25.40
C THR A 379 24.09 4.58 26.93
N PRO A 380 23.02 4.02 27.54
CA PRO A 380 22.95 3.86 29.00
C PRO A 380 24.14 3.12 29.61
N GLN A 381 24.84 2.30 28.82
CA GLN A 381 26.01 1.53 29.20
C GLN A 381 27.34 2.31 29.09
N GLY A 382 27.32 3.57 28.64
CA GLY A 382 28.54 4.39 28.54
C GLY A 382 29.17 4.49 27.16
N GLU A 383 28.60 3.85 26.13
CA GLU A 383 29.21 3.83 24.80
C GLU A 383 28.81 5.06 23.99
N LEU A 384 29.79 5.83 23.52
CA LEU A 384 29.55 7.00 22.67
C LEU A 384 28.96 6.57 21.31
N LEU A 385 27.89 7.24 20.90
CA LEU A 385 27.24 7.03 19.60
C LEU A 385 27.94 7.86 18.52
N SER A 386 28.19 7.23 17.37
CA SER A 386 28.67 7.92 16.17
C SER A 386 27.49 8.56 15.42
N PRO A 387 27.51 9.89 15.17
CA PRO A 387 26.49 10.55 14.35
C PRO A 387 26.67 10.30 12.84
N GLU A 388 27.73 9.60 12.43
CA GLU A 388 27.95 9.17 11.04
C GLU A 388 28.04 7.64 10.97
N VAL A 389 27.34 7.05 9.99
CA VAL A 389 27.46 5.63 9.66
C VAL A 389 27.56 5.44 8.14
N ILE A 390 28.43 4.52 7.71
CA ILE A 390 28.53 4.08 6.33
C ILE A 390 27.85 2.71 6.20
N ILE A 391 26.83 2.63 5.36
CA ILE A 391 26.11 1.39 5.06
C ILE A 391 26.54 0.85 3.69
N THR A 392 26.62 -0.46 3.54
CA THR A 392 27.12 -1.10 2.31
C THR A 392 26.05 -1.23 1.23
N ASN A 393 24.77 -1.31 1.62
CA ASN A 393 23.63 -1.53 0.72
C ASN A 393 22.53 -0.49 0.92
N LYS A 394 22.24 0.29 -0.11
CA LYS A 394 21.18 1.32 -0.12
C LYS A 394 19.78 0.74 0.12
N ALA A 395 19.53 -0.52 -0.23
CA ALA A 395 18.22 -1.15 0.00
C ALA A 395 17.86 -1.24 1.49
N HIS A 396 18.86 -1.29 2.38
CA HIS A 396 18.67 -1.34 3.83
C HIS A 396 18.74 0.05 4.48
N MET A 397 18.81 1.13 3.70
CA MET A 397 18.99 2.49 4.21
C MET A 397 17.92 2.89 5.22
N ARG A 398 16.64 2.64 4.91
CA ARG A 398 15.53 2.97 5.84
C ARG A 398 15.65 2.22 7.17
N ARG A 399 16.05 0.94 7.14
CA ARG A 399 16.30 0.12 8.34
C ARG A 399 17.41 0.73 9.20
N HIS A 400 18.56 1.04 8.60
CA HIS A 400 19.68 1.65 9.32
C HIS A 400 19.34 3.03 9.88
N MET A 401 18.64 3.86 9.10
CA MET A 401 18.18 5.19 9.54
C MET A 401 17.21 5.09 10.73
N ALA A 402 16.26 4.15 10.69
CA ALA A 402 15.32 3.94 11.80
C ALA A 402 16.03 3.46 13.07
N ALA A 403 16.95 2.50 12.94
CA ALA A 403 17.76 2.03 14.07
C ALA A 403 18.59 3.16 14.69
N MET A 404 19.21 4.00 13.84
CA MET A 404 20.00 5.14 14.29
C MET A 404 19.13 6.15 15.04
N LEU A 405 17.97 6.55 14.50
CA LEU A 405 17.04 7.46 15.18
C LEU A 405 16.62 6.95 16.55
N ARG A 406 16.26 5.67 16.63
CA ARG A 406 15.79 5.07 17.88
C ARG A 406 16.90 4.97 18.93
N ARG A 407 18.15 4.72 18.52
CA ARG A 407 19.31 4.72 19.42
C ARG A 407 19.62 6.13 19.93
N PHE A 408 19.69 7.12 19.04
CA PHE A 408 19.98 8.50 19.42
C PHE A 408 18.90 9.10 20.33
N ALA A 409 17.62 8.89 20.00
CA ALA A 409 16.52 9.39 20.82
C ALA A 409 16.38 8.68 22.19
N ALA A 410 17.09 7.57 22.42
CA ALA A 410 17.18 6.90 23.72
C ALA A 410 18.52 7.19 24.44
N ALA A 411 19.42 7.92 23.79
CA ALA A 411 20.75 8.18 24.30
C ALA A 411 20.73 9.25 25.40
N ILE A 412 21.75 9.21 26.23
CA ILE A 412 21.98 10.20 27.28
C ILE A 412 23.00 11.22 26.76
N PRO A 413 22.76 12.54 26.89
CA PRO A 413 23.77 13.55 26.57
C PRO A 413 25.01 13.35 27.45
N HIS A 414 26.17 13.18 26.82
CA HIS A 414 27.47 13.23 27.44
C HIS A 414 28.00 14.66 27.37
N HIS A 415 27.69 15.45 28.39
CA HIS A 415 28.40 16.70 28.61
C HIS A 415 29.80 16.34 29.13
N ARG A 416 30.84 16.51 28.30
CA ARG A 416 32.20 16.63 28.83
C ARG A 416 32.16 17.83 29.76
N ASN A 417 32.39 17.62 31.05
CA ASN A 417 32.70 18.70 31.97
C ASN A 417 33.91 19.43 31.40
N THR A 418 33.70 20.56 30.73
CA THR A 418 34.71 21.58 30.56
C THR A 418 34.87 22.26 31.92
N ALA A 419 35.57 21.59 32.82
CA ALA A 419 36.02 22.15 34.08
C ALA A 419 37.52 22.41 33.97
N ALA A 420 37.83 23.72 33.94
CA ALA A 420 39.06 24.43 34.29
C ALA A 420 40.39 23.97 33.69
#